data_AF-A0A1V6IH28-F1
#
_entry.id   AF-A0A1V6IH28-F1
#
_cell.length_a   1.000
_cell.length_b   1.000
_cell.length_c   1.000
_cell.angle_alpha   90.00
_cell.angle_beta   90.00
_cell.angle_gamma   90.00
#
_symmetry.space_group_name_H-M   'P 1'
#
loop_
_entity.id
_entity.type
_entity.pdbx_description
1 polymer ?
#
loop_
_entity_poly.entity_id
_entity_poly.type
_entity_poly.pdbx_seq_one_letter_code
_entity_poly.pdbx_strand_id
1 'polypeptide(L)'
;MEQTVRKARATFDGIVISDKNDKTITVLVETYKRHKIYGKRVKYRKKYYAHDEENVAKEGDFVRIMATRPMSALKRWRLVKVLELAEVQLEDIIDEEGELIEELKEASDDSR
;
A
#
# COMPACT_ATOMS: atom_id res chain seq x y z
N MET A 1 -35.14 16.59 -7.36
CA MET A 1 -34.01 16.59 -6.41
C MET A 1 -32.78 16.22 -7.21
N GLU A 2 -32.00 17.24 -7.59
CA GLU A 2 -30.88 17.08 -8.51
C GLU A 2 -29.65 16.70 -7.70
N GLN A 3 -29.08 15.51 -7.95
CA GLN A 3 -27.84 15.10 -7.30
C GLN A 3 -26.71 15.96 -7.84
N THR A 4 -26.19 16.87 -7.02
CA THR A 4 -25.00 17.65 -7.38
C THR A 4 -23.78 16.72 -7.36
N VAL A 5 -23.27 16.37 -8.54
CA VAL A 5 -22.09 15.50 -8.70
C VAL A 5 -20.86 16.25 -8.21
N ARG A 6 -20.34 15.86 -7.04
CA ARG A 6 -19.15 16.49 -6.43
C ARG A 6 -17.90 16.12 -7.23
N LYS A 7 -17.04 17.11 -7.53
CA LYS A 7 -15.77 16.90 -8.24
C LYS A 7 -14.90 15.85 -7.54
N ALA A 8 -14.43 14.86 -8.30
CA ALA A 8 -13.52 13.84 -7.82
C ALA A 8 -12.20 14.46 -7.35
N ARG A 9 -11.71 14.02 -6.20
CA ARG A 9 -10.40 14.43 -5.64
C ARG A 9 -9.32 13.47 -6.12
N ALA A 10 -8.07 13.96 -6.17
CA ALA A 10 -6.94 13.12 -6.55
C ALA A 10 -6.72 12.00 -5.52
N THR A 11 -6.45 10.80 -6.03
CA THR A 11 -6.12 9.61 -5.25
C THR A 11 -4.76 9.08 -5.66
N PHE A 12 -4.01 8.54 -4.70
CA PHE A 12 -2.74 7.88 -4.94
C PHE A 12 -2.69 6.56 -4.18
N ASP A 13 -1.97 5.60 -4.74
CA ASP A 13 -1.70 4.31 -4.13
C ASP A 13 -0.21 4.26 -3.75
N GLY A 14 0.10 3.62 -2.63
CA GLY A 14 1.47 3.57 -2.12
C GLY A 14 1.62 2.70 -0.90
N ILE A 15 2.86 2.56 -0.44
CA ILE A 15 3.23 1.71 0.70
C ILE A 15 3.42 2.56 1.95
N VAL A 16 2.95 2.10 3.10
CA VAL A 16 3.21 2.75 4.39
C VAL A 16 4.66 2.51 4.82
N ILE A 17 5.46 3.58 4.93
CA ILE A 17 6.84 3.51 5.45
C ILE A 17 6.85 3.59 6.97
N SER A 18 5.97 4.41 7.55
CA SER A 18 5.96 4.58 9.00
C SER A 18 4.61 4.97 9.57
N ASP A 19 4.30 4.35 10.70
CA ASP A 19 3.11 4.55 11.54
C ASP A 19 3.48 4.97 12.98
N LYS A 20 4.67 5.56 13.17
CA LYS A 20 5.14 5.94 14.52
C LYS A 20 4.37 7.11 15.15
N ASN A 21 3.56 7.81 14.36
CA ASN A 21 2.89 9.03 14.78
C ASN A 21 1.39 8.79 14.95
N ASP A 22 0.83 9.26 16.07
CA ASP A 22 -0.61 9.13 16.28
C ASP A 22 -1.41 9.79 15.14
N LYS A 23 -2.43 9.08 14.67
CA LYS A 23 -3.38 9.50 13.63
C LYS A 23 -2.74 9.94 12.33
N THR A 24 -1.54 9.40 12.03
CA THR A 24 -0.71 9.83 10.91
C THR A 24 0.17 8.73 10.36
N ILE A 25 -0.08 8.40 9.11
CA ILE A 25 0.79 7.49 8.37
C ILE A 25 1.63 8.24 7.34
N THR A 26 2.86 7.77 7.15
CA THR A 26 3.75 8.25 6.09
C THR A 26 3.74 7.26 4.93
N VAL A 27 3.17 7.67 3.80
CA VAL A 27 3.00 6.82 2.61
C VAL A 27 4.02 7.20 1.54
N LEU A 28 4.71 6.20 0.98
CA LEU A 28 5.54 6.34 -0.21
C LEU A 28 4.71 6.09 -1.46
N VAL A 29 4.60 7.10 -2.31
CA VAL A 29 4.01 6.94 -3.64
C VAL A 29 5.15 6.92 -4.65
N GLU A 30 5.19 5.84 -5.43
CA GLU A 30 6.10 5.70 -6.55
C GLU A 30 5.38 6.07 -7.85
N THR A 31 6.04 6.86 -8.68
CA THR A 31 5.55 7.26 -10.00
C THR A 31 6.70 7.26 -11.01
N TYR A 32 6.38 7.23 -12.29
CA TYR A 32 7.38 7.30 -13.34
C TYR A 32 7.35 8.68 -14.00
N LYS A 33 8.52 9.31 -14.11
CA LYS A 33 8.69 10.55 -14.88
C LYS A 33 9.71 10.32 -16.00
N ARG A 34 9.45 10.87 -17.18
CA ARG A 34 10.44 10.87 -18.27
C ARG A 34 11.52 11.91 -18.01
N HIS A 35 12.78 11.52 -18.15
CA HIS A 35 13.89 12.47 -18.09
C HIS A 35 13.76 13.46 -19.26
N LYS A 36 13.91 14.77 -19.00
CA LYS A 36 13.62 15.83 -19.96
C LYS A 36 14.45 15.72 -21.25
N ILE A 37 15.73 15.40 -21.12
CA ILE A 37 16.68 15.36 -22.25
C ILE A 37 16.76 13.96 -22.85
N TYR A 38 16.89 12.94 -22.01
CA TYR A 38 17.16 11.56 -22.45
C TYR A 38 15.90 10.75 -22.75
N GLY A 39 14.71 11.22 -22.36
CA GLY A 39 13.45 10.52 -22.60
C GLY A 39 13.23 9.22 -21.83
N LYS A 40 14.28 8.67 -21.15
CA LYS A 40 14.21 7.46 -20.31
C LYS A 40 13.21 7.63 -19.16
N ARG A 41 12.43 6.58 -18.88
CA ARG A 41 11.53 6.52 -17.71
C ARG A 41 12.35 6.32 -16.45
N VAL A 42 12.23 7.25 -15.50
CA VAL A 42 12.93 7.21 -14.21
C VAL A 42 11.88 7.10 -13.10
N LYS A 43 12.14 6.23 -12.12
CA LYS A 43 11.30 6.11 -10.91
C LYS A 43 11.47 7.37 -10.06
N TYR A 44 10.36 7.95 -9.64
CA TYR A 44 10.29 9.09 -8.74
C TYR A 44 9.44 8.71 -7.54
N ARG A 45 9.97 8.95 -6.34
CA ARG A 45 9.32 8.61 -5.08
C ARG A 45 9.00 9.88 -4.31
N LYS A 46 7.81 9.98 -3.74
CA LYS A 46 7.42 11.10 -2.88
C LYS A 46 6.68 10.58 -1.65
N LYS A 47 7.05 11.13 -0.49
CA LYS A 47 6.39 10.86 0.78
C LYS A 47 5.17 11.76 0.94
N TYR A 48 4.09 11.18 1.44
CA TYR A 48 2.84 11.86 1.74
C TYR A 48 2.42 11.55 3.17
N TYR A 49 1.90 12.57 3.86
CA TYR A 49 1.35 12.43 5.20
C TYR A 49 -0.16 12.31 5.07
N ALA A 50 -0.67 11.12 5.40
CA ALA A 50 -2.10 10.84 5.40
C ALA A 50 -2.63 10.79 6.84
N HIS A 51 -3.84 11.29 6.99
CA HIS A 51 -4.60 11.17 8.22
C HIS A 51 -5.34 9.84 8.24
N ASP A 52 -5.15 9.12 9.32
CA ASP A 52 -5.89 7.94 9.73
C ASP A 52 -6.45 8.26 11.13
N GLU A 53 -7.75 8.09 11.38
CA GLU A 53 -8.34 8.42 12.68
C GLU A 53 -8.27 7.25 13.66
N GLU A 54 -8.30 6.03 13.13
CA GLU A 54 -8.41 4.79 13.89
C GLU A 54 -7.07 4.04 13.97
N ASN A 55 -6.01 4.56 13.32
CA ASN A 55 -4.68 3.94 13.24
C ASN A 55 -4.77 2.49 12.74
N VAL A 56 -5.51 2.28 11.66
CA VAL A 56 -5.79 0.97 11.09
C VAL A 56 -4.61 0.46 10.26
N ALA A 57 -3.93 1.36 9.54
CA ALA A 57 -2.87 0.98 8.62
C ALA A 57 -1.53 0.80 9.34
N LYS A 58 -0.87 -0.34 9.14
CA LYS A 58 0.43 -0.67 9.72
C LYS A 58 1.58 -0.36 8.75
N GLU A 59 2.81 -0.37 9.27
CA GLU A 59 4.02 -0.29 8.44
C GLU A 59 4.09 -1.49 7.48
N GLY A 60 4.29 -1.24 6.19
CA GLY A 60 4.33 -2.28 5.15
C GLY A 60 3.05 -2.42 4.32
N ASP A 61 1.91 -1.91 4.79
CA ASP A 61 0.63 -2.06 4.07
C ASP A 61 0.58 -1.28 2.75
N PHE A 62 -0.14 -1.84 1.76
CA PHE A 62 -0.45 -1.14 0.52
C PHE A 62 -1.78 -0.39 0.66
N VAL A 63 -1.73 0.94 0.57
CA VAL A 63 -2.86 1.81 0.91
C VAL A 63 -3.21 2.77 -0.21
N ARG A 64 -4.50 3.10 -0.32
CA ARG A 64 -5.04 4.16 -1.17
C ARG A 64 -5.33 5.40 -0.34
N ILE A 65 -4.71 6.52 -0.71
CA ILE A 65 -4.87 7.83 -0.08
C ILE A 65 -5.61 8.81 -1.00
N MET A 66 -6.38 9.73 -0.41
CA MET A 66 -7.12 10.77 -1.13
C MET A 66 -6.77 12.15 -0.63
N ALA A 67 -6.66 13.11 -1.55
CA ALA A 67 -6.47 14.50 -1.21
C ALA A 67 -7.64 15.03 -0.37
N THR A 68 -7.34 15.84 0.65
CA THR A 68 -8.34 16.47 1.50
C THR A 68 -7.98 17.93 1.78
N ARG A 69 -8.81 18.61 2.57
CA ARG A 69 -8.45 19.92 3.13
C ARG A 69 -7.18 19.75 3.98
N PRO A 70 -6.31 20.78 4.10
CA PRO A 70 -5.21 20.70 5.05
C PRO A 70 -5.76 20.44 6.45
N MET A 71 -5.33 19.35 7.08
CA MET A 71 -5.67 19.01 8.48
C MET A 71 -4.57 19.46 9.44
N SER A 72 -3.36 19.64 8.93
CA SER A 72 -2.19 20.14 9.63
C SER A 72 -1.25 20.80 8.62
N ALA A 73 -0.06 21.22 9.07
CA ALA A 73 0.98 21.81 8.21
C ALA A 73 1.36 20.90 7.03
N LEU A 74 1.48 19.59 7.29
CA LEU A 74 1.92 18.59 6.31
C LEU A 74 0.78 17.65 5.87
N LYS A 75 -0.16 17.32 6.76
CA LYS A 75 -1.24 16.36 6.50
C LYS A 75 -2.28 16.96 5.54
N ARG A 76 -2.25 16.51 4.29
CA ARG A 76 -3.15 16.92 3.19
C ARG A 76 -3.87 15.76 2.53
N TRP A 77 -3.62 14.55 3.03
CA TRP A 77 -4.16 13.30 2.51
C TRP A 77 -4.92 12.59 3.64
N ARG A 78 -5.87 11.74 3.28
CA ARG A 78 -6.57 10.85 4.21
C ARG A 78 -6.49 9.42 3.69
N LEU A 79 -6.50 8.45 4.59
CA LEU A 79 -6.67 7.04 4.26
C LEU A 79 -8.08 6.83 3.66
N VAL A 80 -8.17 6.05 2.59
CA VAL A 80 -9.45 5.65 1.97
C VAL A 80 -9.69 4.17 2.15
N LYS A 81 -8.68 3.37 1.80
CA LYS A 81 -8.76 1.92 1.82
C LYS A 81 -7.35 1.34 2.00
N VAL A 82 -7.26 0.30 2.82
CA VAL A 82 -6.13 -0.63 2.84
C VAL A 82 -6.41 -1.70 1.79
N LEU A 83 -5.51 -1.83 0.81
CA LEU A 83 -5.68 -2.73 -0.34
C LEU A 83 -5.10 -4.10 -0.04
N GLU A 84 -3.88 -4.16 0.47
CA GLU A 84 -3.18 -5.39 0.85
C GLU A 84 -2.58 -5.19 2.24
N LEU A 85 -2.82 -6.15 3.12
CA LEU A 85 -2.22 -6.22 4.45
C LEU A 85 -0.92 -7.00 4.32
N ALA A 86 0.15 -6.49 4.93
CA ALA A 86 1.46 -7.15 4.86
C ALA A 86 1.44 -8.57 5.47
N GLU A 87 0.55 -8.83 6.43
CA GLU A 87 0.40 -10.13 7.09
C GLU A 87 -0.04 -11.22 6.10
N VAL A 88 -1.01 -10.94 5.21
CA VAL A 88 -1.60 -11.91 4.29
C VAL A 88 -0.58 -12.54 3.33
N GLN A 89 0.51 -11.83 2.99
CA GLN A 89 1.58 -12.37 2.15
C GLN A 89 2.41 -13.47 2.83
N LEU A 90 2.48 -13.49 4.17
CA LEU A 90 3.17 -14.55 4.91
C LEU A 90 2.33 -15.82 4.95
N GLU A 91 1.01 -15.70 5.13
CA GLU A 91 0.11 -16.86 5.13
C GLU A 91 0.07 -17.55 3.75
N ASP A 92 -0.06 -16.80 2.66
CA ASP A 92 -0.10 -17.36 1.30
C ASP A 92 1.19 -18.15 0.96
N ILE A 93 2.35 -17.69 1.45
CA ILE A 93 3.64 -18.40 1.23
C ILE A 93 3.71 -19.70 2.05
N ILE A 94 3.21 -19.70 3.29
CA ILE A 94 3.26 -20.89 4.16
C ILE A 94 2.34 -21.99 3.61
N ASP A 95 1.19 -21.61 3.06
CA ASP A 95 0.27 -22.55 2.43
C ASP A 95 0.91 -23.21 1.18
N GLU A 96 1.60 -22.43 0.33
CA GLU A 96 2.35 -22.97 -0.81
C GLU A 96 3.51 -23.89 -0.38
N GLU A 97 4.27 -23.52 0.66
CA GLU A 97 5.37 -24.35 1.19
C GLU A 97 4.87 -25.64 1.88
N GLY A 98 3.66 -25.60 2.46
CA GLY A 98 3.03 -26.75 3.10
C GLY A 98 2.68 -27.87 2.13
N GLU A 99 2.04 -27.54 1.01
CA GLU A 99 1.69 -28.51 -0.06
C GLU A 99 2.96 -29.17 -0.65
N LEU A 100 4.03 -28.40 -0.87
CA LEU A 100 5.31 -28.89 -1.41
C LEU A 100 5.99 -29.91 -0.48
N ILE A 101 5.86 -29.76 0.85
CA ILE A 101 6.45 -30.70 1.82
C ILE A 101 5.65 -32.00 1.87
N GLU A 102 4.32 -31.95 1.73
CA GLU A 102 3.49 -33.15 1.64
C GLU A 102 3.79 -33.95 0.38
N GLU A 103 3.88 -33.30 -0.80
CA GLU A 103 4.26 -33.96 -2.06
C GLU A 103 5.63 -34.65 -1.95
N LEU A 104 6.62 -34.02 -1.31
CA LEU A 104 7.95 -34.62 -1.13
C LEU A 104 7.96 -35.80 -0.16
N LYS A 105 7.13 -35.76 0.89
CA LYS A 105 6.98 -36.89 1.82
C LYS A 105 6.33 -38.07 1.12
N GLU A 106 5.26 -37.83 0.38
CA GLU A 106 4.53 -38.87 -0.36
C GLU A 106 5.41 -39.50 -1.46
N ALA A 107 6.20 -38.69 -2.18
CA ALA A 107 7.19 -39.17 -3.15
C ALA A 107 8.36 -39.94 -2.51
N SER A 108 8.67 -39.69 -1.24
CA SER A 108 9.71 -40.43 -0.51
C SER A 108 9.21 -41.76 0.04
N ASP A 109 7.94 -41.83 0.44
CA ASP A 109 7.30 -43.05 0.95
C ASP A 109 7.06 -44.10 -0.16
N ASP A 110 6.88 -43.69 -1.42
CA ASP A 110 6.74 -44.57 -2.59
C ASP A 110 8.06 -45.23 -3.08
N SER A 111 9.20 -44.83 -2.50
CA SER A 111 10.53 -45.34 -2.89
C SER A 111 11.05 -46.50 -2.03
N ARG A 112 10.20 -47.09 -1.18
CA ARG A 112 10.57 -48.15 -0.21
C ARG A 112 9.98 -49.52 -0.51
#